data_AF-A0A7V0KK16-F1
#
_entry.id   AF-A0A7V0KK16-F1
#
_cell.length_a   1.000
_cell.length_b   1.000
_cell.length_c   1.000
_cell.angle_alpha   90.00
_cell.angle_beta   90.00
_cell.angle_gamma   90.00
#
_symmetry.space_group_name_H-M   'P 1'
#
loop_
_entity.id
_entity.type
_entity.pdbx_description
1 polymer ?
#
loop_
_entity_poly.entity_id
_entity_poly.type
_entity_poly.pdbx_seq_one_letter_code
_entity_poly.pdbx_strand_id
1 'polypeptide(L)'
;GISLNFSAHNKISSCTIESNGDGIHFYFSHDNQIIQCTVTKNDTAIWLDGSNGNDLIGNTISANYMGVYLDLGAEGNLIYSNAFIDNVHNAHSVAVNDWDYNGQGNYWSDYRGIDADENGIGDAPYVIRSKGDQDNYPLLNIP
;
A
#
# COMPACT_ATOMS: atom_id res chain seq x y z
N GLY A 1 3.33 9.77 -12.93
CA GLY A 1 4.76 9.73 -12.59
C GLY A 1 5.42 8.60 -13.36
N ILE A 2 5.51 7.42 -12.76
CA ILE A 2 6.09 6.21 -13.36
C ILE A 2 4.97 5.29 -13.81
N SER A 3 5.08 4.72 -15.01
CA SER A 3 4.14 3.71 -15.50
C SER A 3 4.86 2.47 -16.00
N LEU A 4 4.37 1.30 -15.61
CA LEU A 4 4.78 0.00 -16.12
C LEU A 4 3.61 -0.64 -16.85
N ASN A 5 3.84 -1.13 -18.06
CA ASN A 5 2.82 -1.72 -18.92
C ASN A 5 3.30 -3.08 -19.40
N PHE A 6 2.53 -4.14 -19.11
CA PHE A 6 2.83 -5.51 -19.56
C PHE A 6 4.26 -5.96 -19.20
N SER A 7 4.71 -5.66 -17.98
CA SER A 7 6.09 -5.92 -17.54
C SER A 7 6.16 -6.67 -16.22
N ALA A 8 7.24 -7.41 -16.02
CA ALA A 8 7.47 -8.16 -14.78
C ALA A 8 8.93 -8.07 -14.31
N HIS A 9 9.15 -8.37 -13.04
CA HIS A 9 10.46 -8.43 -12.39
C HIS A 9 11.25 -7.11 -12.43
N ASN A 10 10.54 -5.98 -12.34
CA ASN A 10 11.14 -4.66 -12.21
C ASN A 10 11.17 -4.23 -10.74
N LYS A 11 12.13 -3.35 -10.42
CA LYS A 11 12.23 -2.72 -9.10
C LYS A 11 12.27 -1.21 -9.24
N ILE A 12 11.30 -0.55 -8.62
CA ILE A 12 11.26 0.90 -8.40
C ILE A 12 11.64 1.10 -6.93
N SER A 13 12.73 1.81 -6.65
CA SER A 13 13.15 2.00 -5.27
C SER A 13 13.76 3.36 -4.99
N SER A 14 13.58 3.85 -3.75
CA SER A 14 14.21 5.07 -3.25
C SER A 14 13.92 6.32 -4.10
N CYS A 15 12.72 6.37 -4.67
CA CYS A 15 12.28 7.47 -5.52
C CYS A 15 11.31 8.39 -4.76
N THR A 16 11.30 9.68 -5.12
CA THR A 16 10.27 10.63 -4.71
C THR A 16 9.37 10.92 -5.90
N ILE A 17 8.07 10.65 -5.75
CA ILE A 17 7.05 10.86 -6.77
C ILE A 17 6.00 11.81 -6.20
N GLU A 18 5.97 13.03 -6.71
CA GLU A 18 5.14 14.10 -6.17
C GLU A 18 4.33 14.83 -7.26
N SER A 19 3.10 15.24 -6.93
CA SER A 19 2.27 16.14 -7.76
C SER A 19 1.92 15.63 -9.16
N ASN A 20 1.42 14.40 -9.25
CA ASN A 20 0.93 13.79 -10.50
C ASN A 20 -0.57 13.44 -10.40
N GLY A 21 -1.21 13.13 -11.53
CA GLY A 21 -2.48 12.39 -11.51
C GLY A 21 -2.24 11.01 -10.89
N ASP A 22 -1.60 10.12 -11.64
CA ASP A 22 -1.12 8.85 -11.09
C ASP A 22 0.35 8.95 -10.71
N GLY A 23 0.71 8.60 -9.48
CA GLY A 23 2.09 8.56 -9.00
C GLY A 23 2.86 7.43 -9.68
N ILE A 24 2.55 6.19 -9.30
CA ILE A 24 3.04 4.95 -9.89
C ILE A 24 1.84 4.14 -10.39
N HIS A 25 1.82 3.78 -11.68
CA HIS A 25 0.73 2.97 -12.27
C HIS A 25 1.28 1.72 -12.93
N PHE A 26 0.78 0.56 -12.51
CA PHE A 26 1.05 -0.73 -13.13
C PHE A 26 -0.19 -1.20 -13.87
N TYR A 27 -0.04 -1.41 -15.17
CA TYR A 27 -1.09 -1.94 -16.03
C TYR A 27 -0.67 -3.33 -16.51
N PHE A 28 -1.43 -4.36 -16.10
CA PHE A 28 -1.12 -5.78 -16.35
C PHE A 28 0.37 -6.12 -16.15
N SER A 29 0.93 -5.67 -15.03
CA SER A 29 2.35 -5.84 -14.71
C SER A 29 2.49 -6.60 -13.39
N HIS A 30 3.18 -7.74 -13.46
CA HIS A 30 3.19 -8.73 -12.38
C HIS A 30 4.59 -8.85 -11.74
N ASP A 31 4.67 -9.34 -10.51
CA ASP A 31 5.95 -9.71 -9.89
C ASP A 31 7.00 -8.56 -9.88
N ASN A 32 6.55 -7.32 -9.67
CA ASN A 32 7.40 -6.14 -9.54
C ASN A 32 7.45 -5.65 -8.09
N GLN A 33 8.41 -4.77 -7.80
CA GLN A 33 8.63 -4.25 -6.47
C GLN A 33 8.65 -2.72 -6.45
N ILE A 34 7.93 -2.12 -5.51
CA ILE A 34 7.97 -0.70 -5.15
C ILE A 34 8.47 -0.61 -3.71
N ILE A 35 9.72 -0.16 -3.55
CA ILE A 35 10.43 -0.28 -2.26
C ILE A 35 10.99 1.07 -1.80
N GLN A 36 10.70 1.47 -0.57
CA GLN A 36 11.30 2.66 0.06
C GLN A 36 11.12 3.95 -0.76
N CYS A 37 10.00 4.08 -1.46
CA CYS A 37 9.64 5.29 -2.19
C CYS A 37 8.83 6.24 -1.32
N THR A 38 8.92 7.54 -1.62
CA THR A 38 8.01 8.57 -1.11
C THR A 38 7.06 8.97 -2.22
N VAL A 39 5.76 8.70 -2.05
CA VAL A 39 4.73 8.97 -3.05
C VAL A 39 3.69 9.92 -2.45
N THR A 40 3.71 11.18 -2.87
CA THR A 40 2.97 12.25 -2.16
C THR A 40 2.26 13.26 -3.06
N LYS A 41 1.12 13.79 -2.62
CA LYS A 41 0.35 14.82 -3.35
C LYS A 41 -0.04 14.44 -4.77
N ASN A 42 -0.35 13.16 -5.00
CA ASN A 42 -0.90 12.68 -6.27
C ASN A 42 -2.42 12.49 -6.15
N ASP A 43 -3.14 12.44 -7.27
CA ASP A 43 -4.55 12.05 -7.26
C ASP A 43 -4.67 10.56 -6.85
N THR A 44 -3.85 9.70 -7.44
CA THR A 44 -3.66 8.31 -7.01
C THR A 44 -2.18 8.03 -6.80
N ALA A 45 -1.75 7.63 -5.61
CA ALA A 45 -0.33 7.43 -5.31
C ALA A 45 0.22 6.20 -6.03
N ILE A 46 -0.37 5.02 -5.76
CA ILE A 46 0.01 3.76 -6.41
C ILE A 46 -1.26 3.08 -6.91
N TRP A 47 -1.32 2.83 -8.21
CA TRP A 47 -2.43 2.15 -8.86
C TRP A 47 -1.95 0.86 -9.51
N LEU A 48 -2.52 -0.28 -9.11
CA LEU A 48 -2.32 -1.58 -9.75
C LEU A 48 -3.61 -2.00 -10.46
N ASP A 49 -3.58 -2.03 -11.79
CA ASP A 49 -4.66 -2.51 -12.65
C ASP A 49 -4.34 -3.91 -13.16
N GLY A 50 -5.14 -4.91 -12.76
CA GLY A 50 -4.97 -6.30 -13.20
C GLY A 50 -3.54 -6.83 -12.99
N SER A 51 -2.88 -6.31 -11.95
CA SER A 51 -1.45 -6.46 -11.69
C SER A 51 -1.30 -7.21 -10.37
N ASN A 52 -0.60 -8.35 -10.43
CA ASN A 52 -0.65 -9.39 -9.38
C ASN A 52 0.75 -9.72 -8.90
N GLY A 53 0.87 -10.23 -7.66
CA GLY A 53 2.16 -10.67 -7.12
C GLY A 53 3.18 -9.57 -6.94
N ASN A 54 2.77 -8.30 -6.83
CA ASN A 54 3.69 -7.18 -6.64
C ASN A 54 3.93 -6.91 -5.15
N ASP A 55 5.13 -6.45 -4.84
CA ASP A 55 5.56 -6.09 -3.49
C ASP A 55 5.58 -4.56 -3.31
N LEU A 56 4.83 -4.04 -2.34
CA LEU A 56 4.87 -2.64 -1.91
C LEU A 56 5.42 -2.63 -0.48
N ILE A 57 6.67 -2.24 -0.30
CA ILE A 57 7.37 -2.41 0.98
C ILE A 57 8.09 -1.12 1.39
N GLY A 58 7.89 -0.69 2.64
CA GLY A 58 8.70 0.41 3.20
C GLY A 58 8.38 1.77 2.59
N ASN A 59 7.26 1.94 1.89
CA ASN A 59 6.93 3.18 1.20
C ASN A 59 6.25 4.18 2.14
N THR A 60 6.54 5.46 1.95
CA THR A 60 5.78 6.56 2.56
C THR A 60 4.77 7.07 1.53
N ILE A 61 3.49 6.86 1.79
CA ILE A 61 2.36 7.18 0.89
C ILE A 61 1.54 8.25 1.60
N SER A 62 1.71 9.52 1.20
CA SER A 62 1.18 10.62 2.01
C SER A 62 0.53 11.77 1.25
N ALA A 63 -0.49 12.38 1.84
CA ALA A 63 -1.18 13.54 1.28
C ALA A 63 -1.70 13.34 -0.16
N ASN A 64 -2.05 12.10 -0.55
CA ASN A 64 -2.67 11.80 -1.84
C ASN A 64 -4.20 11.78 -1.71
N TYR A 65 -4.93 11.93 -2.82
CA TYR A 65 -6.37 11.73 -2.79
C TYR A 65 -6.71 10.23 -2.60
N MET A 66 -6.05 9.35 -3.34
CA MET A 66 -6.07 7.89 -3.13
C MET A 66 -4.64 7.39 -2.87
N GLY A 67 -4.42 6.61 -1.81
CA GLY A 67 -3.13 6.03 -1.47
C GLY A 67 -2.78 4.85 -2.38
N VAL A 68 -3.31 3.66 -2.08
CA VAL A 68 -3.15 2.46 -2.92
C VAL A 68 -4.50 2.06 -3.51
N TYR A 69 -4.56 1.95 -4.84
CA TYR A 69 -5.76 1.55 -5.58
C TYR A 69 -5.50 0.24 -6.34
N LEU A 70 -6.12 -0.86 -5.91
CA LEU A 70 -5.99 -2.19 -6.50
C LEU A 70 -7.29 -2.55 -7.22
N ASP A 71 -7.28 -2.48 -8.54
CA ASP A 71 -8.48 -2.64 -9.39
C ASP A 71 -8.27 -3.70 -10.48
N LEU A 72 -9.34 -4.01 -11.22
CA LEU A 72 -9.37 -4.97 -12.32
C LEU A 72 -8.85 -6.37 -11.95
N GLY A 73 -9.11 -6.80 -10.71
CA GLY A 73 -8.70 -8.11 -10.22
C GLY A 73 -7.23 -8.20 -9.81
N ALA A 74 -6.59 -7.07 -9.49
CA ALA A 74 -5.27 -7.03 -8.84
C ALA A 74 -5.30 -7.80 -7.50
N GLU A 75 -4.68 -8.98 -7.47
CA GLU A 75 -4.72 -9.92 -6.34
C GLU A 75 -3.34 -10.48 -5.98
N GLY A 76 -3.22 -10.98 -4.75
CA GLY A 76 -1.98 -11.59 -4.25
C GLY A 76 -0.79 -10.63 -4.22
N ASN A 77 -1.04 -9.32 -4.16
CA ASN A 77 -0.01 -8.33 -3.91
C ASN A 77 0.30 -8.29 -2.41
N LEU A 78 1.56 -8.03 -2.08
CA LEU A 78 2.06 -7.99 -0.72
C LEU A 78 2.37 -6.54 -0.33
N ILE A 79 1.65 -6.00 0.64
CA ILE A 79 1.72 -4.60 1.07
C ILE A 79 1.98 -4.54 2.58
N TYR A 80 3.21 -4.32 3.00
CA TYR A 80 3.56 -4.23 4.43
C TYR A 80 4.72 -3.27 4.70
N SER A 81 4.87 -2.87 5.96
CA SER A 81 5.82 -1.85 6.42
C SER A 81 5.71 -0.53 5.65
N ASN A 82 4.54 -0.19 5.09
CA ASN A 82 4.31 1.13 4.49
C ASN A 82 3.72 2.08 5.53
N ALA A 83 3.84 3.38 5.27
CA ALA A 83 3.21 4.43 6.05
C ALA A 83 2.20 5.19 5.19
N PHE A 84 0.91 5.02 5.49
CA PHE A 84 -0.20 5.76 4.91
C PHE A 84 -0.51 6.97 5.80
N ILE A 85 -0.22 8.17 5.31
CA ILE A 85 -0.25 9.40 6.11
C ILE A 85 -1.10 10.47 5.42
N ASP A 86 -2.20 10.87 6.03
CA ASP A 86 -3.03 12.00 5.57
C ASP A 86 -3.51 11.86 4.11
N ASN A 87 -3.71 10.63 3.61
CA ASN A 87 -4.41 10.43 2.34
C ASN A 87 -5.92 10.60 2.56
N VAL A 88 -6.65 11.09 1.55
CA VAL A 88 -8.12 11.21 1.64
C VAL A 88 -8.76 9.83 1.70
N HIS A 89 -8.26 8.90 0.90
CA HIS A 89 -8.56 7.47 0.94
C HIS A 89 -7.24 6.70 1.02
N ASN A 90 -7.01 5.95 2.10
CA ASN A 90 -5.73 5.25 2.28
C ASN A 90 -5.52 4.10 1.29
N ALA A 91 -6.53 3.23 1.16
CA ALA A 91 -6.45 2.07 0.30
C ALA A 91 -7.83 1.65 -0.20
N HIS A 92 -7.85 1.05 -1.39
CA HIS A 92 -8.99 0.35 -1.94
C HIS A 92 -8.52 -0.90 -2.67
N SER A 93 -9.31 -1.96 -2.57
CA SER A 93 -9.04 -3.23 -3.22
C SER A 93 -10.34 -3.88 -3.67
N VAL A 94 -10.32 -4.48 -4.87
CA VAL A 94 -11.45 -5.24 -5.45
C VAL A 94 -11.24 -6.76 -5.42
N ALA A 95 -10.09 -7.23 -4.95
CA ALA A 95 -9.74 -8.65 -4.79
C ALA A 95 -9.01 -8.87 -3.44
N VAL A 96 -8.50 -10.07 -3.17
CA VAL A 96 -7.78 -10.37 -1.91
C VAL A 96 -6.30 -10.06 -2.10
N ASN A 97 -5.74 -9.27 -1.19
CA ASN A 97 -4.32 -8.96 -1.12
C ASN A 97 -3.81 -9.13 0.31
N ASP A 98 -2.49 -9.28 0.46
CA ASP A 98 -1.85 -9.47 1.75
C ASP A 98 -1.35 -8.12 2.27
N TRP A 99 -1.94 -7.63 3.36
CA TRP A 99 -1.63 -6.32 3.95
C TRP A 99 -0.72 -6.41 5.18
N ASP A 100 -0.21 -7.60 5.45
CA ASP A 100 0.73 -7.86 6.53
C ASP A 100 1.61 -9.07 6.19
N TYR A 101 2.78 -9.13 6.82
CA TYR A 101 3.73 -10.21 6.64
C TYR A 101 4.49 -10.49 7.94
N ASN A 102 4.53 -11.76 8.36
CA ASN A 102 5.26 -12.20 9.55
C ASN A 102 4.99 -11.36 10.81
N GLY A 103 3.72 -11.01 11.05
CA GLY A 103 3.32 -10.23 12.21
C GLY A 103 3.61 -8.74 12.10
N GLN A 104 3.86 -8.21 10.90
CA GLN A 104 4.07 -6.79 10.65
C GLN A 104 3.18 -6.30 9.53
N GLY A 105 2.36 -5.30 9.81
CA GLY A 105 1.47 -4.66 8.86
C GLY A 105 2.00 -3.31 8.37
N ASN A 106 1.09 -2.37 8.20
CA ASN A 106 1.34 -1.00 7.76
C ASN A 106 0.96 -0.01 8.86
N TYR A 107 1.56 1.18 8.81
CA TYR A 107 1.11 2.31 9.59
C TYR A 107 0.00 3.05 8.86
N TRP A 108 -1.09 3.36 9.57
CA TRP A 108 -2.23 4.10 9.05
C TRP A 108 -2.52 5.30 9.96
N SER A 109 -2.41 6.52 9.45
CA SER A 109 -2.55 7.74 10.26
C SER A 109 -3.93 7.91 10.90
N ASP A 110 -4.95 7.26 10.35
CA ASP A 110 -6.33 7.24 10.83
C ASP A 110 -6.67 6.01 11.68
N TYR A 111 -5.73 5.07 11.87
CA TYR A 111 -5.96 3.95 12.78
C TYR A 111 -6.07 4.44 14.23
N ARG A 112 -7.07 3.92 14.95
CA ARG A 112 -7.43 4.31 16.31
C ARG A 112 -7.59 3.10 17.25
N GLY A 113 -7.03 1.96 16.85
CA GLY A 113 -7.07 0.77 17.71
C GLY A 113 -6.18 0.92 18.94
N ILE A 114 -6.38 -0.01 19.88
CA ILE A 114 -5.64 -0.09 21.14
C ILE A 114 -4.47 -1.06 20.93
N ASP A 115 -3.39 -0.83 21.65
CA ASP A 115 -2.27 -1.75 21.84
C ASP A 115 -2.18 -2.03 23.35
N ALA A 116 -2.83 -3.11 23.79
CA ALA A 116 -2.99 -3.44 25.20
C ALA A 116 -1.78 -4.20 25.76
N ASP A 117 -0.99 -4.86 24.90
CA ASP A 117 0.22 -5.57 25.28
C ASP A 117 1.51 -4.74 25.09
N GLU A 118 1.37 -3.49 24.62
CA GLU A 118 2.42 -2.48 24.44
C GLU A 118 3.53 -2.93 23.47
N ASN A 119 3.17 -3.73 22.46
CA ASN A 119 4.13 -4.27 21.49
C ASN A 119 4.36 -3.37 20.26
N GLY A 120 3.63 -2.26 20.15
CA GLY A 120 3.69 -1.31 19.03
C GLY A 120 2.80 -1.67 17.83
N ILE A 121 1.99 -2.71 17.94
CA ILE A 121 1.04 -3.20 16.95
C ILE A 121 -0.37 -3.11 17.54
N GLY A 122 -1.33 -2.71 16.73
CA GLY A 122 -2.73 -2.66 17.13
C GLY A 122 -3.37 -4.03 17.33
N ASP A 123 -4.17 -4.17 18.38
CA ASP A 123 -4.90 -5.40 18.73
C ASP A 123 -6.09 -5.71 17.78
N ALA A 124 -6.49 -4.74 16.95
CA ALA A 124 -7.58 -4.86 16.02
C ALA A 124 -7.09 -4.71 14.56
N PRO A 125 -7.59 -5.52 13.62
CA PRO A 125 -7.22 -5.36 12.22
C PRO A 125 -7.69 -4.02 11.64
N TYR A 126 -6.92 -3.47 10.69
CA TYR A 126 -7.36 -2.37 9.82
C TYR A 126 -7.99 -2.96 8.55
N VAL A 127 -9.30 -2.81 8.40
CA VAL A 127 -10.07 -3.43 7.31
C VAL A 127 -9.99 -2.58 6.05
N ILE A 128 -9.55 -3.15 4.92
CA ILE A 128 -9.50 -2.45 3.63
C ILE A 128 -10.85 -2.56 2.92
N ARG A 129 -11.28 -3.79 2.64
CA ARG A 129 -12.55 -4.06 1.96
C ARG A 129 -13.48 -4.91 2.80
N SER A 130 -12.97 -6.03 3.33
CA SER A 130 -13.77 -7.04 4.01
C SER A 130 -12.88 -7.96 4.84
N LYS A 131 -13.50 -8.85 5.63
CA LYS A 131 -12.78 -9.87 6.40
C LYS A 131 -11.98 -10.77 5.43
N GLY A 132 -10.66 -10.75 5.57
CA GLY A 132 -9.71 -11.46 4.70
C GLY A 132 -8.95 -10.56 3.72
N ASP A 133 -9.34 -9.29 3.58
CA ASP A 133 -8.61 -8.24 2.87
C ASP A 133 -8.45 -7.06 3.83
N GLN A 134 -7.54 -7.26 4.78
CA GLN A 134 -7.31 -6.41 5.94
C GLN A 134 -5.86 -6.57 6.39
N ASP A 135 -5.33 -5.53 7.04
CA ASP A 135 -4.06 -5.57 7.76
C ASP A 135 -4.32 -6.10 9.18
N ASN A 136 -3.78 -7.28 9.50
CA ASN A 136 -3.97 -7.90 10.80
C ASN A 136 -3.01 -7.38 11.88
N TYR A 137 -1.96 -6.66 11.49
CA TYR A 137 -0.94 -6.16 12.39
C TYR A 137 -0.65 -4.66 12.15
N PRO A 138 -1.66 -3.77 12.28
CA PRO A 138 -1.45 -2.34 12.02
C PRO A 138 -0.41 -1.76 12.96
N LEU A 139 0.56 -1.03 12.43
CA LEU A 139 1.64 -0.43 13.20
C LEU A 139 1.17 0.85 13.88
N LEU A 140 1.58 1.06 15.15
CA LEU A 140 1.33 2.31 15.86
C LEU A 140 2.41 3.38 15.65
N ASN A 141 3.56 2.99 15.09
CA ASN A 141 4.67 3.88 14.76
C ASN A 141 5.03 3.75 13.28
N ILE A 142 5.55 4.82 12.71
CA ILE A 142 6.05 4.83 11.33
C ILE A 142 7.29 3.91 11.25
N PRO A 143 7.32 2.93 10.32
CA PRO A 143 8.44 2.00 10.13
C PRO A 143 9.66 2.62 9.43
#